data_AF-A0A958LS66-F1
#
_entry.id   AF-A0A958LS66-F1
#
_cell.length_a   1.000
_cell.length_b   1.000
_cell.length_c   1.000
_cell.angle_alpha   90.00
_cell.angle_beta   90.00
_cell.angle_gamma   90.00
#
_symmetry.space_group_name_H-M   'P 1'
#
loop_
_entity.id
_entity.type
_entity.pdbx_description
1 polymer ?
#
loop_
_entity_poly.entity_id
_entity_poly.type
_entity_poly.pdbx_seq_one_letter_code
_entity_poly.pdbx_strand_id
1 'polypeptide(L)'
;MSAHADSTSHYVKIWVWLTVLFIISVCGPMLGIQAVTIITAFGIALVKAYLVASNFMHLNIEKKYVIYMLLGMVLMVILFFAGTAPDVMTPGGQNWERIPLPTTESAPAH
;
A
#
# COMPACT_ATOMS: atom_id res chain seq x y z
N MET A 1 -8.77 6.86 -40.27
CA MET A 1 -8.28 5.88 -39.26
C MET A 1 -7.50 6.61 -38.16
N SER A 2 -8.12 7.59 -37.47
CA SER A 2 -7.39 8.51 -36.56
C SER A 2 -8.12 8.84 -35.24
N ALA A 3 -9.38 8.40 -35.05
CA ALA A 3 -10.14 8.68 -33.82
C ALA A 3 -9.78 7.77 -32.63
N HIS A 4 -9.14 6.62 -32.88
CA HIS A 4 -8.69 5.68 -31.83
C HIS A 4 -7.25 5.93 -31.32
N ALA A 5 -6.47 6.79 -31.99
CA ALA A 5 -5.10 7.09 -31.58
C ALA A 5 -5.03 8.09 -30.40
N ASP A 6 -6.05 8.94 -30.24
CA ASP A 6 -6.05 10.02 -29.25
C ASP A 6 -6.27 9.48 -27.82
N SER A 7 -7.23 8.56 -27.64
CA SER A 7 -7.51 7.96 -26.33
C SER A 7 -6.38 7.03 -25.86
N THR A 8 -5.78 6.25 -26.77
CA THR A 8 -4.68 5.33 -26.45
C THR A 8 -3.40 6.07 -26.06
N SER A 9 -3.10 7.19 -26.72
CA SER A 9 -1.95 8.05 -26.39
C SER A 9 -2.00 8.58 -24.94
N HIS A 10 -3.19 8.93 -24.45
CA HIS A 10 -3.38 9.41 -23.08
C HIS A 10 -3.03 8.34 -22.04
N TYR A 11 -3.54 7.10 -22.18
CA TYR A 11 -3.23 6.00 -21.25
C TYR A 11 -1.73 5.66 -21.22
N VAL A 12 -1.07 5.68 -22.38
CA VAL A 12 0.38 5.46 -22.48
C VAL A 12 1.14 6.56 -21.72
N LYS A 13 0.72 7.82 -21.83
CA LYS A 13 1.34 8.94 -21.10
C LYS A 13 1.23 8.76 -19.58
N ILE A 14 0.08 8.32 -19.06
CA ILE A 14 -0.09 8.07 -17.61
C ILE A 14 0.73 6.85 -17.17
N TRP A 15 0.78 5.81 -17.99
CA TRP A 15 1.62 4.64 -17.73
C TRP A 15 3.12 5.01 -17.65
N VAL A 16 3.61 5.88 -18.52
CA VAL A 16 4.98 6.41 -18.46
C VAL A 16 5.19 7.17 -17.15
N TRP A 17 4.26 8.05 -16.75
CA TRP A 17 4.33 8.75 -15.47
C TRP A 17 4.37 7.81 -14.26
N LEU A 18 3.54 6.77 -14.24
CA LEU A 18 3.54 5.76 -13.17
C LEU A 18 4.86 4.99 -13.11
N THR A 19 5.47 4.71 -14.27
CA THR A 19 6.76 4.04 -14.39
C THR A 19 7.90 4.93 -13.90
N VAL A 20 7.89 6.22 -14.24
CA VAL A 20 8.86 7.19 -13.71
C VAL A 20 8.74 7.32 -12.20
N LEU A 21 7.52 7.47 -11.66
CA LEU A 21 7.26 7.48 -10.22
C LEU A 21 7.74 6.18 -9.55
N PHE A 22 7.62 5.04 -10.23
CA PHE A 22 8.14 3.76 -9.73
C PHE A 22 9.66 3.76 -9.63
N ILE A 23 10.37 4.17 -10.68
CA ILE A 23 11.82 4.23 -10.69
C ILE A 23 12.32 5.15 -9.56
N ILE A 24 11.72 6.33 -9.41
CA ILE A 24 12.06 7.26 -8.32
C ILE A 24 11.85 6.60 -6.95
N SER A 25 10.75 5.87 -6.77
CA SER A 25 10.46 5.17 -5.51
C SER A 25 11.47 4.05 -5.20
N VAL A 26 12.01 3.38 -6.23
CA VAL A 26 13.01 2.32 -6.06
C VAL A 26 14.41 2.92 -5.82
N CYS A 27 14.72 4.05 -6.45
CA CYS A 27 16.01 4.72 -6.31
C CYS A 27 16.10 5.55 -5.01
N GLY A 28 14.99 6.11 -4.51
CA GLY A 28 14.96 6.96 -3.30
C GLY A 28 15.63 6.34 -2.05
N PRO A 29 15.35 5.07 -1.70
CA PRO A 29 16.00 4.39 -0.58
C PRO A 29 17.53 4.31 -0.64
N MET A 30 18.13 4.42 -1.83
CA MET A 30 19.59 4.30 -2.01
C MET A 30 20.37 5.49 -1.44
N LEU A 31 19.68 6.57 -1.06
CA LEU A 31 20.28 7.76 -0.42
C LEU A 31 20.60 7.53 1.07
N GLY A 32 20.18 6.41 1.67
CA GLY A 32 20.55 6.01 3.04
C GLY A 32 19.90 6.81 4.16
N ILE A 33 19.05 7.81 3.85
CA ILE A 33 18.37 8.64 4.85
C ILE A 33 16.98 8.07 5.11
N GLN A 34 16.78 7.47 6.29
CA GLN A 34 15.53 6.78 6.65
C GLN A 34 14.29 7.69 6.60
N ALA A 35 14.36 8.88 7.20
CA ALA A 35 13.22 9.80 7.25
C ALA A 35 12.78 10.25 5.85
N VAL A 36 13.75 10.61 5.01
CA VAL A 36 13.51 10.99 3.60
C VAL A 36 12.91 9.82 2.84
N THR A 37 13.43 8.61 3.05
CA THR A 37 12.91 7.40 2.39
C THR A 37 11.44 7.14 2.73
N ILE A 38 11.05 7.25 4.00
CA ILE A 38 9.67 7.05 4.42
C ILE A 38 8.75 8.10 3.80
N ILE A 39 9.11 9.39 3.90
CA ILE A 39 8.30 10.49 3.36
C ILE A 39 8.15 10.35 1.84
N THR A 40 9.25 10.08 1.13
CA THR A 40 9.24 9.90 -0.32
C THR A 40 8.46 8.66 -0.74
N ALA A 41 8.61 7.53 -0.04
CA ALA A 41 7.87 6.30 -0.35
C ALA A 41 6.36 6.49 -0.18
N PHE A 42 5.90 7.02 0.96
CA PHE A 42 4.48 7.27 1.19
C PHE A 42 3.92 8.37 0.27
N GLY A 43 4.67 9.46 0.06
CA GLY A 43 4.27 10.54 -0.83
C GLY A 43 4.06 10.05 -2.26
N ILE A 44 5.03 9.30 -2.81
CA ILE A 44 4.91 8.73 -4.16
C ILE A 44 3.77 7.70 -4.23
N ALA A 45 3.57 6.89 -3.19
CA ALA A 45 2.47 5.92 -3.15
C ALA A 45 1.10 6.61 -3.25
N LEU A 46 0.89 7.74 -2.56
CA LEU A 46 -0.35 8.52 -2.65
C LEU A 46 -0.57 9.10 -4.04
N VAL A 47 0.48 9.69 -4.65
CA VAL A 47 0.40 10.25 -6.01
C VAL A 47 0.06 9.17 -7.03
N LYS A 48 0.69 7.99 -6.93
CA LYS A 48 0.38 6.85 -7.80
C LYS A 48 -1.06 6.38 -7.64
N ALA A 49 -1.51 6.20 -6.40
CA ALA A 49 -2.88 5.77 -6.12
C ALA A 49 -3.89 6.77 -6.72
N TYR A 50 -3.64 8.07 -6.59
CA TYR A 50 -4.47 9.10 -7.19
C TYR A 50 -4.47 9.05 -8.73
N LEU A 51 -3.30 8.91 -9.38
CA LEU A 51 -3.21 8.80 -10.84
C LEU A 51 -3.98 7.58 -11.36
N VAL A 52 -3.87 6.44 -10.68
CA VAL A 52 -4.58 5.21 -11.04
C VAL A 52 -6.09 5.37 -10.84
N ALA A 53 -6.50 5.89 -9.68
CA ALA A 53 -7.91 6.08 -9.35
C ALA A 53 -8.60 7.06 -10.31
N SER A 54 -7.94 8.17 -10.66
CA SER A 54 -8.51 9.19 -11.54
C SER A 54 -8.53 8.76 -13.02
N ASN A 55 -7.48 8.07 -13.51
CA ASN A 55 -7.32 7.80 -14.94
C ASN A 55 -7.65 6.36 -15.37
N PHE A 56 -7.36 5.36 -14.54
CA PHE A 56 -7.59 3.95 -14.88
C PHE A 56 -8.86 3.38 -14.25
N MET A 57 -9.32 3.95 -13.13
CA MET A 57 -10.62 3.61 -12.52
C MET A 57 -11.74 4.60 -12.90
N HIS A 58 -11.43 5.59 -13.74
CA HIS A 58 -12.35 6.61 -14.26
C HIS A 58 -13.14 7.40 -13.21
N LEU A 59 -12.64 7.46 -11.96
CA LEU A 59 -13.35 8.13 -10.87
C LEU A 59 -13.50 9.64 -11.07
N ASN A 60 -12.73 10.25 -11.98
CA ASN A 60 -12.84 11.67 -12.31
C ASN A 60 -14.10 12.01 -13.15
N ILE A 61 -14.65 11.03 -13.87
CA ILE A 61 -15.81 11.19 -14.75
C ILE A 61 -17.09 10.65 -14.08
N GLU A 62 -16.92 9.70 -13.17
CA GLU A 62 -18.01 9.04 -12.44
C GLU A 62 -18.70 9.93 -11.41
N LYS A 63 -19.86 9.47 -10.93
CA LYS A 63 -20.65 10.18 -9.91
C LYS A 63 -19.90 10.22 -8.58
N LYS A 64 -19.99 11.36 -7.87
CA LYS A 64 -19.35 11.57 -6.56
C LYS A 64 -19.67 10.48 -5.52
N TYR A 65 -20.84 9.86 -5.59
CA TYR A 65 -21.20 8.72 -4.72
C TYR A 65 -20.26 7.52 -4.82
N VAL A 66 -19.66 7.27 -5.98
CA VAL A 66 -18.67 6.19 -6.18
C VAL A 66 -17.42 6.44 -5.33
N ILE A 67 -16.97 7.70 -5.25
CA ILE A 67 -15.83 8.08 -4.42
C ILE A 67 -16.15 7.88 -2.94
N TYR A 68 -17.34 8.29 -2.49
CA TYR A 68 -17.76 8.07 -1.10
C TYR A 68 -17.86 6.58 -0.75
N MET A 69 -18.37 5.75 -1.66
CA MET A 69 -18.41 4.30 -1.47
C MET A 69 -16.99 3.72 -1.36
N LEU A 70 -16.09 4.07 -2.29
CA LEU A 70 -14.72 3.58 -2.29
C LEU A 70 -13.95 4.01 -1.04
N LEU A 71 -14.10 5.27 -0.62
CA LEU A 71 -13.55 5.75 0.65
C LEU A 71 -14.14 4.99 1.84
N GLY A 72 -15.43 4.68 1.83
CA GLY A 72 -16.09 3.85 2.84
C GLY A 72 -15.48 2.44 2.91
N MET A 73 -15.21 1.80 1.77
CA MET A 73 -14.57 0.48 1.71
C MET A 73 -13.14 0.52 2.26
N VAL A 74 -12.34 1.51 1.86
CA VAL A 74 -10.98 1.70 2.40
C VAL A 74 -11.02 1.94 3.91
N LEU A 75 -11.96 2.77 4.39
CA LEU A 75 -12.14 3.04 5.81
C LEU A 75 -12.54 1.78 6.57
N MET A 76 -13.41 0.92 6.02
CA MET A 76 -13.75 -0.37 6.60
C MET A 76 -12.55 -1.31 6.69
N VAL A 77 -11.69 -1.36 5.66
CA VAL A 77 -10.44 -2.15 5.70
C VAL A 77 -9.52 -1.61 6.81
N ILE A 78 -9.38 -0.29 6.92
CA ILE A 78 -8.56 0.33 7.97
C ILE A 78 -9.13 0.01 9.36
N LEU A 79 -10.44 0.14 9.56
CA LEU A 79 -11.09 -0.20 10.82
C LEU A 79 -10.94 -1.67 11.18
N PHE A 80 -11.13 -2.56 10.21
CA PHE A 80 -10.96 -4.00 10.40
C PHE A 80 -9.52 -4.35 10.80
N PHE A 81 -8.55 -3.78 10.08
CA PHE A 81 -7.14 -3.96 10.42
C PHE A 81 -6.83 -3.40 11.81
N ALA A 82 -7.25 -2.17 12.13
CA ALA A 82 -7.02 -1.57 13.44
C ALA A 82 -7.69 -2.35 14.58
N GLY A 83 -8.87 -2.94 14.35
CA GLY A 83 -9.59 -3.75 15.34
C GLY A 83 -8.94 -5.12 15.58
N THR A 84 -8.36 -5.74 14.55
CA THR A 84 -7.72 -7.06 14.64
C THR A 84 -6.21 -7.00 14.91
N ALA A 85 -5.57 -5.86 14.64
CA ALA A 85 -4.15 -5.64 14.89
C ALA A 85 -3.72 -5.94 16.33
N PRO A 86 -4.38 -5.44 17.40
CA PRO A 86 -3.92 -5.73 18.76
C PRO A 86 -3.99 -7.22 19.11
N ASP A 87 -4.96 -7.94 18.56
CA ASP A 87 -5.14 -9.39 18.76
C ASP A 87 -4.04 -10.20 18.04
N VAL A 88 -3.73 -9.86 16.80
CA VAL A 88 -2.74 -10.60 15.98
C VAL A 88 -1.30 -10.22 16.31
N MET A 89 -1.02 -8.93 16.53
CA MET A 89 0.34 -8.40 16.62
C MET A 89 0.93 -8.46 18.03
N THR A 90 0.11 -8.72 19.06
CA THR A 90 0.59 -8.82 20.44
C THR A 90 0.89 -10.27 20.80
N PRO A 91 2.11 -10.58 21.29
CA PRO A 91 2.45 -11.96 21.62
C PRO A 91 1.67 -12.55 22.81
N GLY A 92 1.14 -11.72 23.71
CA GLY A 92 0.38 -12.15 24.88
C GLY A 92 -1.06 -11.65 24.81
N GLY A 93 -1.99 -12.50 25.24
CA GLY A 93 -3.40 -12.13 25.44
C GLY A 93 -3.72 -12.08 26.93
N GLN A 94 -4.85 -11.47 27.30
CA GLN A 94 -5.29 -11.34 28.70
C GLN A 94 -5.36 -12.68 29.46
N ASN A 95 -5.50 -13.80 28.74
CA ASN A 95 -5.58 -15.16 29.31
C ASN A 95 -4.60 -16.16 28.63
N TRP A 96 -3.63 -15.68 27.84
CA TRP A 96 -2.73 -16.56 27.07
C TRP A 96 -1.27 -16.24 27.37
N GLU A 97 -0.59 -17.17 28.04
CA GLU A 97 0.87 -17.22 28.16
C GLU A 97 1.45 -18.15 27.09
N ARG A 98 2.47 -17.71 26.36
CA ARG A 98 3.21 -18.58 25.44
C ARG A 98 4.11 -19.49 26.24
N ILE A 99 3.84 -20.79 26.21
CA ILE A 99 4.76 -21.81 26.75
C ILE A 99 6.03 -21.79 25.89
N PRO A 100 7.20 -21.44 26.43
CA PRO A 100 8.44 -21.54 25.69
C PRO A 100 8.68 -23.01 25.36
N LEU A 101 8.85 -23.33 24.08
CA LEU A 101 9.31 -24.66 23.70
C LEU A 101 10.73 -24.87 24.26
N PRO A 102 11.09 -26.08 24.70
CA PRO A 102 12.46 -26.38 25.10
C PRO A 102 13.40 -26.03 23.96
N THR A 103 14.26 -25.04 24.16
CA THR A 103 15.36 -24.79 23.23
C THR A 103 16.34 -25.97 23.38
N THR A 104 16.89 -26.44 22.27
CA THR A 104 17.82 -27.58 22.19
C THR A 104 19.10 -27.40 23.04
N GLU A 105 19.29 -26.23 23.65
CA GLU A 105 20.34 -25.88 24.60
C GLU A 105 20.14 -26.50 26.00
N SER A 106 18.92 -26.95 26.33
CA SER A 106 18.57 -27.55 27.62
C SER A 106 18.41 -29.07 27.60
N ALA A 107 18.65 -29.73 26.46
CA ALA A 107 18.69 -31.18 26.41
C ALA A 107 19.99 -31.67 27.11
N PRO A 108 19.92 -32.52 28.15
CA PRO A 108 21.13 -33.14 28.67
C PRO A 108 21.81 -33.89 27.52
N ALA A 109 23.09 -33.59 27.29
CA ALA A 109 23.92 -34.35 26.36
C ALA A 109 23.92 -35.81 26.81
N HIS A 110 23.17 -36.64 26.10
CA HIS A 110 23.29 -38.09 26.15
C HIS A 110 24.39 -38.52 25.18
#